data_AF-A0AAD0T4N8-F1
#
_entry.id   AF-A0AAD0T4N8-F1
#
_cell.length_a   1.000
_cell.length_b   1.000
_cell.length_c   1.000
_cell.angle_alpha   90.00
_cell.angle_beta   90.00
_cell.angle_gamma   90.00
#
_symmetry.space_group_name_H-M   'P 1'
#
loop_
_entity.id
_entity.type
_entity.pdbx_description
1 polymer ?
#
loop_
_entity_poly.entity_id
_entity_poly.type
_entity_poly.pdbx_seq_one_letter_code
_entity_poly.pdbx_strand_id
1 'polypeptide(L)'
;MKLLIQLSIVAFIATKLMAAPIKLVHITNDEDKSYYHLGINVDDETLEVESLYKNEFDQNGKVISTQTYTLQQLLKGVTLVERSDRQVVKIKASNLNPSDGADITIDTLYSGINGERKHYDASVERVGSDWKFNFESRASSKLHFVSNKKFLIGTIGIKDIKRVK
;
A
#
# COMPACT_ATOMS: atom_id res chain seq x y z
N MET A 1 -45.64 50.25 -9.26
CA MET A 1 -45.33 48.93 -8.64
C MET A 1 -44.25 48.27 -9.49
N LYS A 2 -42.97 48.38 -9.11
CA LYS A 2 -41.83 47.82 -9.87
C LYS A 2 -41.45 46.48 -9.24
N LEU A 3 -41.69 45.39 -9.95
CA LEU A 3 -41.26 44.05 -9.55
C LEU A 3 -39.81 43.85 -10.03
N LEU A 4 -38.85 43.88 -9.11
CA LEU A 4 -37.45 43.53 -9.38
C LEU A 4 -37.31 42.01 -9.23
N ILE A 5 -37.12 41.31 -10.35
CA ILE A 5 -36.77 39.89 -10.36
C ILE A 5 -35.26 39.79 -10.11
N GLN A 6 -34.87 39.50 -8.88
CA GLN A 6 -33.49 39.10 -8.58
C GLN A 6 -33.29 37.67 -9.09
N LEU A 7 -32.55 37.54 -10.19
CA LEU A 7 -32.08 36.26 -10.71
C LEU A 7 -30.92 35.79 -9.83
N SER A 8 -31.22 34.99 -8.80
CA SER A 8 -30.20 34.33 -7.99
C SER A 8 -29.57 33.19 -8.79
N ILE A 9 -28.38 33.42 -9.34
CA ILE A 9 -27.55 32.37 -9.92
C ILE A 9 -27.06 31.48 -8.76
N VAL A 10 -27.69 30.33 -8.59
CA VAL A 10 -27.18 29.26 -7.71
C VAL A 10 -25.99 28.63 -8.43
N ALA A 11 -24.78 29.09 -8.12
CA ALA A 11 -23.57 28.43 -8.56
C ALA A 11 -23.50 27.06 -7.86
N PHE A 12 -23.87 26.01 -8.60
CA PHE A 12 -23.68 24.63 -8.16
C PHE A 12 -22.18 24.36 -8.17
N ILE A 13 -21.54 24.55 -7.01
CA ILE A 13 -20.14 24.16 -6.83
C ILE A 13 -20.13 22.63 -6.89
N ALA A 14 -19.81 22.10 -8.07
CA ALA A 14 -19.53 20.68 -8.22
C ALA A 14 -18.27 20.37 -7.41
N THR A 15 -18.46 19.89 -6.18
CA THR A 15 -17.37 19.28 -5.42
C THR A 15 -16.94 18.05 -6.20
N LYS A 16 -15.74 18.08 -6.80
CA LYS A 16 -15.13 16.88 -7.38
C LYS A 16 -15.08 15.83 -6.27
N LEU A 17 -15.86 14.76 -6.45
CA LEU A 17 -15.92 13.65 -5.53
C LEU A 17 -14.64 12.84 -5.75
N MET A 18 -13.57 13.16 -5.01
CA MET A 18 -12.30 12.44 -5.13
C MET A 18 -12.55 10.94 -4.97
N ALA A 19 -12.13 10.17 -5.97
CA ALA A 19 -12.27 8.73 -6.00
C ALA A 19 -11.62 8.15 -4.74
N ALA A 20 -12.37 7.27 -4.11
CA ALA A 20 -11.91 6.64 -2.88
C ALA A 20 -10.66 5.79 -3.19
N PRO A 21 -9.63 5.83 -2.33
CA PRO A 21 -8.45 4.99 -2.49
C PRO A 21 -8.82 3.52 -2.63
N ILE A 22 -8.17 2.82 -3.57
CA ILE A 22 -8.42 1.40 -3.83
C ILE A 22 -7.47 0.57 -2.98
N LYS A 23 -8.03 -0.14 -2.00
CA LYS A 23 -7.26 -1.09 -1.17
C LYS A 23 -6.86 -2.31 -1.99
N LEU A 24 -5.56 -2.57 -2.04
CA LEU A 24 -4.98 -3.70 -2.76
C LEU A 24 -4.77 -4.92 -1.86
N VAL A 25 -4.16 -4.72 -0.69
CA VAL A 25 -3.79 -5.84 0.19
C VAL A 25 -3.84 -5.44 1.67
N HIS A 26 -4.32 -6.38 2.49
CA HIS A 26 -4.29 -6.31 3.95
C HIS A 26 -3.14 -7.16 4.48
N ILE A 27 -2.29 -6.59 5.34
CA ILE A 27 -1.07 -7.22 5.82
C ILE A 27 -1.11 -7.32 7.34
N THR A 28 -0.98 -8.54 7.85
CA THR A 28 -0.88 -8.84 9.29
C THR A 28 0.51 -9.38 9.63
N ASN A 29 0.81 -9.48 10.92
CA ASN A 29 2.06 -10.05 11.42
C ASN A 29 1.82 -10.91 12.68
N ASP A 30 2.83 -11.65 13.12
CA ASP A 30 2.79 -12.52 14.31
C ASP A 30 3.50 -11.94 15.55
N GLU A 31 3.89 -10.66 15.51
CA GLU A 31 4.51 -9.94 16.64
C GLU A 31 3.50 -9.24 17.51
N ASP A 32 2.57 -8.54 16.86
CA ASP A 32 1.61 -7.68 17.50
C ASP A 32 0.27 -7.72 16.76
N LYS A 33 -0.68 -6.93 17.27
CA LYS A 33 -2.03 -6.83 16.72
C LYS A 33 -2.19 -5.67 15.72
N SER A 34 -1.09 -4.98 15.39
CA SER A 34 -1.12 -3.95 14.35
C SER A 34 -1.20 -4.60 12.97
N TYR A 35 -1.77 -3.88 12.02
CA TYR A 35 -1.87 -4.34 10.65
C TYR A 35 -1.76 -3.18 9.68
N TYR A 36 -1.52 -3.50 8.41
CA TYR A 36 -1.36 -2.52 7.35
C TYR A 36 -2.37 -2.73 6.23
N HIS A 37 -2.76 -1.64 5.60
CA HIS A 37 -3.34 -1.67 4.27
C HIS A 37 -2.39 -1.01 3.29
N LEU A 38 -2.08 -1.70 2.20
CA LEU A 38 -1.53 -1.06 1.01
C LEU A 38 -2.65 -0.89 -0.02
N GLY A 39 -2.61 0.22 -0.72
CA GLY A 39 -3.50 0.49 -1.83
C GLY A 39 -2.98 1.58 -2.73
N ILE A 40 -3.79 1.98 -3.69
CA ILE A 40 -3.46 3.00 -4.68
C ILE A 40 -4.49 4.11 -4.66
N ASN A 41 -4.03 5.33 -4.93
CA ASN A 41 -4.88 6.45 -5.29
C ASN A 41 -4.91 6.53 -6.83
N VAL A 42 -6.10 6.73 -7.38
CA VAL A 42 -6.32 6.78 -8.83
C VAL A 42 -6.99 8.10 -9.21
N ASP A 43 -6.72 8.58 -10.41
CA ASP A 43 -7.43 9.72 -10.99
C ASP A 43 -8.90 9.35 -11.26
N ASP A 44 -9.83 10.24 -10.92
CA ASP A 44 -11.27 9.99 -10.98
C ASP A 44 -11.79 9.81 -12.41
N GLU A 45 -11.11 10.43 -13.39
CA GLU A 45 -11.56 10.50 -14.78
C GLU A 45 -10.91 9.40 -15.62
N THR A 46 -9.61 9.14 -15.44
CA THR A 46 -8.83 8.17 -16.22
C THR A 46 -8.67 6.81 -15.53
N LEU A 47 -8.87 6.76 -14.21
CA LEU A 47 -8.57 5.62 -13.33
C LEU A 47 -7.09 5.21 -13.35
N GLU A 48 -6.20 6.12 -13.77
CA GLU A 48 -4.76 5.90 -13.73
C GLU A 48 -4.21 6.05 -12.31
N VAL A 49 -3.21 5.25 -11.95
CA VAL A 49 -2.59 5.30 -10.63
C VAL A 49 -1.74 6.57 -10.48
N GLU A 50 -2.02 7.35 -9.44
CA GLU A 50 -1.22 8.52 -9.09
C GLU A 50 -0.15 8.20 -8.03
N SER A 51 -0.50 7.35 -7.07
CA SER A 51 0.37 7.01 -5.94
C SER A 51 -0.04 5.71 -5.24
N LEU A 52 0.90 5.15 -4.47
CA LEU A 52 0.64 4.07 -3.52
C LEU A 52 0.49 4.67 -2.13
N TYR A 53 -0.51 4.22 -1.37
CA TYR A 53 -0.65 4.56 0.04
C TYR A 53 -0.39 3.33 0.93
N LYS A 54 0.10 3.61 2.13
CA LYS A 54 0.23 2.67 3.24
C LYS A 54 -0.45 3.26 4.47
N ASN A 55 -1.45 2.55 4.98
CA ASN A 55 -2.06 2.84 6.28
C ASN A 55 -1.61 1.80 7.30
N GLU A 56 -1.23 2.23 8.49
CA GLU A 56 -0.96 1.40 9.67
C GLU A 56 -2.09 1.59 10.67
N PHE A 57 -2.59 0.48 11.20
CA PHE A 57 -3.71 0.43 12.11
C PHE A 57 -3.27 -0.18 13.44
N ASP A 58 -3.80 0.36 14.53
CA ASP A 58 -3.67 -0.29 15.84
C ASP A 58 -4.62 -1.50 15.96
N GLN A 59 -4.54 -2.19 17.11
CA GLN A 59 -5.36 -3.37 17.41
C GLN A 59 -6.88 -3.10 17.45
N ASN A 60 -7.29 -1.83 17.57
CA ASN A 60 -8.68 -1.42 17.60
C ASN A 60 -9.18 -0.96 16.21
N GLY A 61 -8.32 -1.03 15.19
CA GLY A 61 -8.63 -0.58 13.84
C GLY A 61 -8.56 0.93 13.64
N LYS A 62 -7.94 1.68 14.57
CA LYS A 62 -7.67 3.10 14.38
C LYS A 62 -6.44 3.27 13.50
N VAL A 63 -6.52 4.12 12.49
CA VAL A 63 -5.35 4.53 11.70
C VAL A 63 -4.39 5.32 12.60
N ILE A 64 -3.16 4.85 12.72
CA ILE A 64 -2.09 5.49 13.49
C ILE A 64 -0.99 6.08 12.61
N SER A 65 -0.91 5.67 11.34
CA SER A 65 -0.01 6.26 10.36
C SER A 65 -0.57 6.11 8.94
N THR A 66 -0.36 7.13 8.12
CA THR A 66 -0.67 7.14 6.68
C THR A 66 0.55 7.67 5.94
N GLN A 67 1.01 6.93 4.95
CA GLN A 67 2.16 7.27 4.11
C GLN A 67 1.74 7.16 2.65
N THR A 68 2.15 8.11 1.83
CA THR A 68 1.88 8.11 0.39
C THR A 68 3.19 8.19 -0.38
N TYR A 69 3.32 7.38 -1.42
CA TYR A 69 4.50 7.28 -2.26
C TYR A 69 4.12 7.54 -3.71
N THR A 70 4.79 8.50 -4.33
CA THR A 70 4.61 8.77 -5.77
C THR A 70 5.18 7.63 -6.61
N LEU A 71 4.71 7.51 -7.84
CA LEU A 71 5.23 6.50 -8.78
C LEU A 71 6.75 6.61 -8.97
N GLN A 72 7.29 7.84 -9.00
CA GLN A 72 8.74 8.06 -9.10
C GLN A 72 9.49 7.54 -7.87
N GLN A 73 8.93 7.69 -6.66
CA GLN A 73 9.53 7.13 -5.45
C GLN A 73 9.51 5.59 -5.51
N LEU A 74 8.40 4.99 -5.97
CA LEU A 74 8.29 3.54 -6.12
C LEU A 74 9.33 2.98 -7.11
N LEU A 75 9.58 3.67 -8.22
CA LEU A 75 10.63 3.31 -9.18
C LEU A 75 12.05 3.37 -8.57
N LYS A 76 12.31 4.34 -7.68
CA LYS A 76 13.58 4.44 -6.94
C LYS A 76 13.70 3.40 -5.83
N GLY A 77 12.55 2.95 -5.30
CA GLY A 77 12.44 2.07 -4.15
C GLY A 77 12.19 2.87 -2.86
N VAL A 78 11.28 2.35 -2.02
CA VAL A 78 10.85 2.99 -0.77
C VAL A 78 10.87 2.00 0.38
N THR A 79 11.07 2.50 1.60
CA THR A 79 10.91 1.72 2.82
C THR A 79 9.46 1.80 3.28
N LEU A 80 8.79 0.66 3.35
CA LEU A 80 7.43 0.55 3.91
C LEU A 80 7.46 0.42 5.42
N VAL A 81 8.40 -0.36 5.96
CA VAL A 81 8.48 -0.60 7.40
C VAL A 81 9.91 -0.38 7.85
N GLU A 82 10.04 0.53 8.81
CA GLU A 82 11.28 0.80 9.53
C GLU A 82 11.08 0.45 11.01
N ARG A 83 12.07 -0.22 11.59
CA ARG A 83 12.10 -0.58 13.03
C ARG A 83 13.53 -0.48 13.52
N SER A 84 13.74 0.25 14.62
CA SER A 84 15.07 0.43 15.24
C SER A 84 16.14 0.81 14.23
N ASP A 85 15.86 1.83 13.40
CA ASP A 85 16.73 2.37 12.35
C ASP A 85 17.11 1.35 11.25
N ARG A 86 16.36 0.24 11.14
CA ARG A 86 16.54 -0.77 10.10
C ARG A 86 15.36 -0.77 9.13
N GLN A 87 15.70 -0.79 7.84
CA GLN A 87 14.74 -0.97 6.74
C GLN A 87 14.28 -2.44 6.70
N VAL A 88 13.18 -2.73 7.38
CA VAL A 88 12.64 -4.08 7.52
C VAL A 88 11.94 -4.53 6.26
N VAL A 89 11.14 -3.66 5.65
CA VAL A 89 10.40 -3.95 4.42
C VAL A 89 10.61 -2.81 3.45
N LYS A 90 11.10 -3.14 2.26
CA LYS A 90 11.26 -2.22 1.14
C LYS A 90 10.48 -2.75 -0.05
N ILE A 91 9.97 -1.83 -0.86
CA ILE A 91 9.41 -2.19 -2.16
C ILE A 91 10.05 -1.35 -3.24
N LYS A 92 10.14 -1.92 -4.44
CA LYS A 92 10.53 -1.21 -5.65
C LYS A 92 9.64 -1.66 -6.80
N ALA A 93 9.16 -0.70 -7.57
CA ALA A 93 8.39 -0.98 -8.77
C ALA A 93 9.29 -1.07 -10.01
N SER A 94 8.89 -1.90 -10.96
CA SER A 94 9.43 -2.01 -12.32
C SER A 94 8.28 -2.19 -13.30
N ASN A 95 8.53 -1.96 -14.60
CA ASN A 95 7.51 -2.06 -15.65
C ASN A 95 6.23 -1.28 -15.32
N LEU A 96 6.40 -0.10 -14.70
CA LEU A 96 5.28 0.70 -14.20
C LEU A 96 4.58 1.41 -15.36
N ASN A 97 3.29 1.11 -15.52
CA ASN A 97 2.35 1.85 -16.35
C ASN A 97 1.17 2.29 -15.47
N PRO A 98 0.92 3.61 -15.30
CA PRO A 98 -0.19 4.11 -14.48
C PRO A 98 -1.56 3.55 -14.88
N SER A 99 -1.77 3.20 -16.15
CA SER A 99 -3.05 2.69 -16.66
C SER A 99 -3.20 1.18 -16.45
N ASP A 100 -2.09 0.42 -16.40
CA ASP A 100 -2.11 -1.06 -16.45
C ASP A 100 -1.60 -1.73 -15.16
N GLY A 101 -0.65 -1.11 -14.45
CA GLY A 101 -0.04 -1.69 -13.26
C GLY A 101 1.48 -1.65 -13.22
N ALA A 102 2.06 -2.49 -12.37
CA ALA A 102 3.51 -2.59 -12.20
C ALA A 102 3.91 -3.93 -11.58
N ASP A 103 5.13 -4.36 -11.88
CA ASP A 103 5.82 -5.40 -11.11
C ASP A 103 6.41 -4.76 -9.84
N ILE A 104 6.38 -5.49 -8.73
CA ILE A 104 6.83 -5.03 -7.41
C ILE A 104 7.78 -6.07 -6.83
N THR A 105 9.03 -5.69 -6.64
CA THR A 105 9.96 -6.46 -5.81
C THR A 105 9.77 -6.06 -4.35
N ILE A 106 9.46 -7.03 -3.49
CA ILE A 106 9.39 -6.86 -2.04
C ILE A 106 10.68 -7.39 -1.43
N ASP A 107 11.44 -6.52 -0.80
CA ASP A 107 12.68 -6.85 -0.11
C ASP A 107 12.45 -6.78 1.42
N THR A 108 12.69 -7.90 2.10
CA THR A 108 12.55 -8.02 3.55
C THR A 108 13.87 -8.31 4.24
N LEU A 109 14.10 -7.67 5.39
CA LEU A 109 15.21 -8.01 6.28
C LEU A 109 14.89 -9.36 6.96
N TYR A 110 15.56 -10.42 6.54
CA TYR A 110 15.40 -11.75 7.15
C TYR A 110 16.08 -11.83 8.52
N SER A 111 17.26 -11.22 8.65
CA SER A 111 18.00 -11.20 9.91
C SER A 111 18.84 -9.92 10.04
N GLY A 112 18.51 -9.09 11.02
CA GLY A 112 19.26 -7.89 11.39
C GLY A 112 20.59 -8.14 12.08
N ILE A 113 20.93 -9.40 12.38
CA ILE A 113 22.22 -9.78 12.99
C ILE A 113 23.32 -9.84 11.91
N ASN A 114 23.02 -10.48 10.78
CA ASN A 114 23.95 -10.68 9.66
C ASN A 114 23.60 -9.85 8.42
N GLY A 115 22.49 -9.09 8.46
CA GLY A 115 22.02 -8.27 7.34
C GLY A 115 21.39 -9.07 6.21
N GLU A 116 21.08 -10.35 6.42
CA GLU A 116 20.49 -11.22 5.39
C GLU A 116 19.10 -10.73 4.99
N ARG A 117 18.81 -10.76 3.69
CA ARG A 117 17.56 -10.24 3.09
C ARG A 117 16.92 -11.28 2.18
N LYS A 118 15.58 -11.24 2.08
CA LYS A 118 14.78 -12.07 1.18
C LYS A 118 13.99 -11.20 0.21
N HIS A 119 13.86 -11.68 -1.01
CA HIS A 119 13.11 -11.03 -2.08
C HIS A 119 11.89 -11.87 -2.43
N TYR A 120 10.79 -11.19 -2.70
CA TYR A 120 9.53 -11.78 -3.14
C TYR A 120 9.01 -10.98 -4.32
N ASP A 121 8.30 -11.66 -5.21
CA ASP A 121 7.70 -11.05 -6.38
C ASP A 121 6.22 -10.78 -6.13
N ALA A 122 5.80 -9.56 -6.45
CA ALA A 122 4.41 -9.14 -6.46
C ALA A 122 4.11 -8.35 -7.73
N SER A 123 2.84 -8.23 -8.07
CA SER A 123 2.40 -7.31 -9.12
C SER A 123 1.10 -6.65 -8.72
N VAL A 124 0.87 -5.47 -9.29
CA VAL A 124 -0.43 -4.81 -9.29
C VAL A 124 -0.86 -4.73 -10.74
N GLU A 125 -2.06 -5.18 -11.04
CA GLU A 125 -2.58 -5.26 -12.41
C GLU A 125 -4.02 -4.75 -12.44
N ARG A 126 -4.33 -3.97 -13.47
CA ARG A 126 -5.71 -3.57 -13.77
C ARG A 126 -6.39 -4.66 -14.59
N VAL A 127 -7.55 -5.12 -14.12
CA VAL A 127 -8.41 -6.08 -14.81
C VAL A 127 -9.79 -5.45 -15.01
N GLY A 128 -9.99 -4.83 -16.17
CA GLY A 128 -11.18 -4.02 -16.44
C GLY A 128 -11.17 -2.72 -15.63
N SER A 129 -12.17 -2.53 -14.77
CA SER A 129 -12.21 -1.41 -13.82
C SER A 129 -11.54 -1.71 -12.47
N ASP A 130 -11.21 -2.98 -12.21
CA ASP A 130 -10.71 -3.42 -10.92
C ASP A 130 -9.19 -3.48 -10.89
N TRP A 131 -8.61 -3.24 -9.71
CA TRP A 131 -7.18 -3.40 -9.47
C TRP A 131 -6.93 -4.61 -8.59
N LYS A 132 -5.99 -5.46 -9.01
CA LYS A 132 -5.63 -6.71 -8.31
C LYS A 132 -4.19 -6.66 -7.87
N PHE A 133 -3.95 -7.12 -6.65
CA PHE A 133 -2.62 -7.42 -6.15
C PHE A 133 -2.35 -8.91 -6.29
N ASN A 134 -1.22 -9.25 -6.89
CA ASN A 134 -0.72 -10.60 -6.99
C ASN A 134 0.54 -10.73 -6.13
N PHE A 135 0.66 -11.84 -5.43
CA PHE A 135 1.87 -12.21 -4.68
C PHE A 135 2.32 -13.58 -5.17
N GLU A 136 3.57 -13.70 -5.59
CA GLU A 136 4.14 -14.93 -6.17
C GLU A 136 3.23 -15.48 -7.29
N SER A 137 2.91 -14.59 -8.24
CA SER A 137 2.03 -14.83 -9.40
C SER A 137 0.59 -15.26 -9.10
N ARG A 138 0.09 -15.01 -7.87
CA ARG A 138 -1.28 -15.37 -7.49
C ARG A 138 -2.00 -14.22 -6.82
N ALA A 139 -3.22 -13.93 -7.30
CA ALA A 139 -4.11 -12.94 -6.72
C ALA A 139 -4.26 -13.13 -5.21
N SER A 140 -4.02 -12.07 -4.46
CA SER A 140 -3.95 -12.09 -3.00
C SER A 140 -4.48 -10.77 -2.44
N SER A 141 -5.47 -10.83 -1.55
CA SER A 141 -5.98 -9.66 -0.83
C SER A 141 -5.49 -9.60 0.62
N LYS A 142 -4.83 -10.67 1.10
CA LYS A 142 -4.30 -10.78 2.46
C LYS A 142 -2.92 -11.43 2.47
N LEU A 143 -2.00 -10.81 3.19
CA LEU A 143 -0.69 -11.35 3.52
C LEU A 143 -0.50 -11.43 5.04
N HIS A 144 0.31 -12.38 5.47
CA HIS A 144 0.73 -12.54 6.85
C HIS A 144 2.24 -12.69 6.92
N PHE A 145 2.89 -11.76 7.63
CA PHE A 145 4.32 -11.69 7.78
C PHE A 145 4.71 -12.52 9.00
N VAL A 146 5.55 -13.52 8.78
CA VAL A 146 6.03 -14.43 9.83
C VAL A 146 7.38 -13.93 10.29
N SER A 147 7.54 -13.72 11.58
CA SER A 147 8.76 -13.18 12.16
C SER A 147 9.87 -14.22 12.26
N ASN A 148 11.09 -13.79 12.03
CA ASN A 148 12.29 -14.56 12.32
C ASN A 148 12.72 -14.24 13.76
N LYS A 149 12.70 -15.26 14.63
CA LYS A 149 13.00 -15.12 16.07
C LYS A 149 14.24 -15.90 16.44
N LYS A 150 15.06 -15.34 17.33
CA LYS A 150 16.16 -16.04 18.00
C LYS A 150 15.91 -16.07 19.50
N PHE A 151 16.20 -17.23 20.10
CA PHE A 151 16.12 -17.43 21.54
C PHE A 151 16.95 -16.34 22.27
N LEU A 152 16.38 -15.72 23.30
CA LEU A 152 16.91 -14.58 24.07
C LEU A 152 16.99 -13.21 23.38
N ILE A 153 17.04 -13.14 22.04
CA ILE A 153 17.12 -11.85 21.31
C ILE A 153 15.72 -11.34 20.93
N GLY A 154 14.78 -12.26 20.71
CA GLY A 154 13.46 -11.93 20.18
C GLY A 154 13.48 -11.84 18.66
N THR A 155 12.73 -10.90 18.10
CA THR A 155 12.52 -10.78 16.66
C THR A 155 13.68 -10.07 15.99
N ILE A 156 14.25 -10.74 14.98
CA ILE A 156 15.42 -10.29 14.25
C ILE A 156 15.12 -9.98 12.79
N GLY A 157 13.91 -10.23 12.30
CA GLY A 157 13.54 -9.95 10.91
C GLY A 157 12.25 -10.67 10.50
N ILE A 158 12.04 -10.80 9.19
CA ILE A 158 10.91 -11.51 8.58
C ILE A 158 11.39 -12.85 8.04
N LYS A 159 10.89 -13.93 8.61
CA LYS A 159 11.20 -15.29 8.17
C LYS A 159 10.54 -15.59 6.84
N ASP A 160 9.27 -15.21 6.68
CA ASP A 160 8.47 -15.53 5.51
C ASP A 160 7.27 -14.58 5.31
N ILE A 161 6.73 -14.52 4.10
CA ILE A 161 5.45 -13.86 3.79
C ILE A 161 4.49 -14.91 3.24
N LYS A 162 3.34 -15.07 3.91
CA LYS A 162 2.33 -16.05 3.54
C LYS A 162 1.07 -15.38 3.01
N ARG A 163 0.49 -15.96 1.96
CA ARG A 163 -0.87 -15.63 1.51
C ARG A 163 -1.89 -16.22 2.48
N VAL A 164 -2.91 -15.44 2.82
CA VAL A 164 -4.01 -15.88 3.68
C VAL A 164 -5.30 -15.89 2.86
N LYS A 165 -6.17 -16.88 3.10
CA LYS A 165 -7.49 -16.96 2.47
C LYS A 165 -8.47 -15.93 3.05
#